data_AF-R4FJU1-F1
#
_entry.id   AF-R4FJU1-F1
#
_cell.length_a   1.000
_cell.length_b   1.000
_cell.length_c   1.000
_cell.angle_alpha   90.00
_cell.angle_beta   90.00
_cell.angle_gamma   90.00
#
_symmetry.space_group_name_H-M   'P 1'
#
loop_
_entity.id
_entity.type
_entity.pdbx_description
1 polymer ?
#
loop_
_entity_poly.entity_id
_entity_poly.type
_entity_poly.pdbx_seq_one_letter_code
_entity_poly.pdbx_strand_id
1 'polypeptide(L)'
;MYRNYNNNRDAINERVYVMVNTLNVMYRPLNFIIALIGLEIWTNQDEINIEPDVSVTLRSFGDWRETDLQPRRRNDNAQLLTSIDFNGATVGLAYVGTGAE
;
A
#
# COMPACT_ATOMS: atom_id res chain seq x y z
N MET A 1 2.13 6.27 9.18
CA MET A 1 2.38 7.19 8.04
C MET A 1 1.79 8.58 8.26
N TYR A 2 0.48 8.72 8.52
CA TYR A 2 -0.21 10.03 8.63
C TYR A 2 0.43 11.00 9.64
N ARG A 3 0.71 10.52 10.86
CA ARG A 3 1.38 11.32 11.91
C ARG A 3 2.79 11.75 11.52
N ASN A 4 3.53 10.91 10.80
CA ASN A 4 4.90 11.20 10.36
C ASN A 4 4.94 12.27 9.26
N TYR A 5 3.84 12.50 8.56
CA TYR A 5 3.67 13.61 7.61
C TYR A 5 2.99 14.82 8.26
N ASN A 6 3.11 14.98 9.58
CA ASN A 6 2.50 16.07 10.34
C ASN A 6 0.98 16.21 10.13
N ASN A 7 0.29 15.08 9.94
CA ASN A 7 -1.14 15.02 9.68
C ASN A 7 -1.57 15.72 8.37
N ASN A 8 -0.63 15.94 7.45
CA ASN A 8 -0.87 16.58 6.17
C ASN A 8 -1.25 15.55 5.10
N ARG A 9 -2.55 15.50 4.75
CA ARG A 9 -3.06 14.60 3.71
C ARG A 9 -2.55 14.98 2.32
N ASP A 10 -2.41 16.26 2.02
CA ASP A 10 -1.99 16.72 0.71
C ASP A 10 -0.54 16.32 0.42
N ALA A 11 0.33 16.40 1.41
CA ALA A 11 1.71 15.92 1.31
C ALA A 11 1.78 14.41 1.04
N ILE A 12 0.88 13.61 1.63
CA ILE A 12 0.79 12.16 1.38
C ILE A 12 0.27 11.91 -0.03
N ASN A 13 -0.77 12.62 -0.46
CA ASN A 13 -1.33 12.51 -1.81
C ASN A 13 -0.26 12.81 -2.87
N GLU A 14 0.44 13.94 -2.74
CA GLU A 14 1.52 14.33 -3.66
C GLU A 14 2.62 13.26 -3.72
N ARG A 15 3.04 12.76 -2.56
CA ARG A 15 4.03 11.68 -2.46
C ARG A 15 3.58 10.43 -3.21
N VAL A 16 2.34 9.98 -3.01
CA VAL A 16 1.80 8.79 -3.69
C VAL A 16 1.71 9.01 -5.20
N TYR A 17 1.27 10.19 -5.66
CA TYR A 17 1.20 10.50 -7.09
C TYR A 17 2.58 10.47 -7.76
N VAL A 18 3.60 11.03 -7.11
CA VAL A 18 4.98 10.95 -7.60
C VAL A 18 5.48 9.50 -7.64
N MET A 19 5.17 8.68 -6.63
CA MET A 19 5.53 7.26 -6.65
C MET A 19 4.89 6.53 -7.82
N VAL A 20 3.58 6.64 -8.01
CA VAL A 20 2.85 5.96 -9.11
C VAL A 20 3.37 6.42 -10.47
N ASN A 21 3.60 7.72 -10.66
CA ASN A 21 4.18 8.22 -11.90
C ASN A 21 5.58 7.64 -12.17
N THR A 22 6.40 7.56 -11.12
CA THR A 22 7.74 6.96 -11.21
C THR A 22 7.67 5.48 -11.58
N LEU A 23 6.77 4.72 -10.94
CA LEU A 23 6.55 3.31 -11.26
C LEU A 23 6.06 3.14 -12.71
N ASN A 24 5.16 3.99 -13.18
CA ASN A 24 4.70 3.95 -14.58
C ASN A 24 5.85 4.15 -15.58
N VAL A 25 6.80 5.04 -15.28
CA VAL A 25 8.02 5.18 -16.11
C VAL A 25 8.86 3.90 -16.10
N MET A 26 9.05 3.29 -14.92
CA MET A 26 9.83 2.06 -14.77
C MET A 26 9.20 0.84 -15.45
N TYR A 27 7.87 0.71 -15.42
CA TYR A 27 7.14 -0.42 -15.99
C TYR A 27 6.77 -0.25 -17.47
N ARG A 28 6.98 0.95 -18.03
CA ARG A 28 6.73 1.24 -19.45
C ARG A 28 7.39 0.25 -20.43
N PRO A 29 8.65 -0.21 -20.24
CA PRO A 29 9.26 -1.18 -21.14
C PRO A 29 8.57 -2.56 -21.15
N LEU A 30 7.84 -2.89 -20.08
CA LEU A 30 7.05 -4.12 -19.99
C LEU A 30 5.64 -3.96 -20.57
N ASN A 31 5.34 -2.81 -21.18
CA ASN A 31 4.00 -2.45 -21.68
C ASN A 31 2.90 -2.57 -20.61
N PHE A 32 3.26 -2.28 -19.36
CA PHE A 32 2.37 -2.32 -18.20
C PHE A 32 2.10 -0.91 -17.68
N ILE A 33 0.84 -0.61 -17.35
CA ILE A 33 0.41 0.69 -16.83
C ILE A 33 -0.25 0.46 -15.48
N ILE A 34 0.20 1.22 -14.48
CA ILE A 34 -0.39 1.30 -13.15
C ILE A 34 -1.35 2.47 -13.12
N ALA A 35 -2.64 2.17 -13.00
CA ALA A 35 -3.68 3.16 -12.74
C ALA A 35 -3.97 3.21 -11.23
N LEU A 36 -3.75 4.37 -10.60
CA LEU A 36 -4.15 4.59 -9.21
C LEU A 36 -5.66 4.86 -9.15
N ILE A 37 -6.44 3.83 -8.81
CA ILE A 37 -7.92 3.91 -8.78
C ILE A 37 -8.48 4.24 -7.40
N GLY A 38 -7.66 4.21 -6.35
CA GLY A 38 -8.06 4.53 -4.99
C GLY A 38 -6.85 4.77 -4.09
N LEU A 39 -7.02 5.67 -3.12
CA LEU A 39 -6.05 5.96 -2.06
C LEU A 39 -6.82 6.14 -0.75
N GLU A 40 -6.57 5.25 0.21
CA GLU A 40 -7.13 5.34 1.56
C GLU A 40 -6.03 5.75 2.55
N ILE A 41 -6.27 6.84 3.28
CA ILE A 41 -5.36 7.31 4.33
C ILE A 41 -6.04 7.10 5.68
N TRP A 42 -5.51 6.16 6.46
CA TRP A 42 -5.98 5.88 7.81
C TRP A 42 -5.55 6.99 8.76
N THR A 43 -6.45 7.96 9.02
CA THR A 43 -6.13 9.13 9.84
C THR A 43 -6.53 9.01 11.30
N ASN A 44 -7.52 8.18 11.59
CA ASN A 44 -8.07 8.03 12.94
C ASN A 44 -7.34 6.90 13.68
N GLN A 45 -7.39 5.71 13.09
CA GLN A 45 -6.73 4.50 13.56
C GLN A 45 -6.40 3.64 12.34
N ASP A 46 -5.38 2.79 12.46
CA ASP A 46 -5.08 1.79 11.44
C ASP A 46 -6.22 0.76 11.37
N GLU A 47 -6.66 0.41 10.16
CA GLU A 47 -7.76 -0.55 9.93
C GLU A 47 -7.34 -2.00 10.20
N ILE A 48 -6.03 -2.24 10.33
CA ILE A 48 -5.43 -3.50 10.73
C ILE A 48 -4.40 -3.26 11.84
N ASN A 49 -4.07 -4.32 12.58
CA ASN A 49 -2.93 -4.28 13.49
C ASN A 49 -1.63 -4.36 12.67
N ILE A 50 -0.89 -3.26 12.57
CA ILE A 50 0.42 -3.23 11.90
C ILE A 50 1.50 -3.60 12.92
N GLU A 51 2.22 -4.69 12.66
CA GLU A 51 3.24 -5.24 13.54
C GLU A 51 4.65 -5.14 12.93
N PRO A 52 5.71 -5.06 13.75
CA PRO A 52 7.09 -5.09 13.26
C PRO A 52 7.46 -6.38 12.51
N ASP A 53 6.71 -7.47 12.72
CA ASP A 53 6.78 -8.64 11.85
C ASP A 53 6.02 -8.36 10.54
N VAL A 54 6.79 -8.17 9.46
CA VAL A 54 6.24 -7.88 8.14
C VAL A 54 5.33 -8.99 7.61
N SER A 55 5.56 -10.25 8.01
CA SER A 55 4.77 -11.39 7.53
C SER A 55 3.37 -11.38 8.14
N VAL A 56 3.29 -11.02 9.43
CA VAL A 56 2.02 -10.84 10.14
C VAL A 56 1.25 -9.68 9.53
N THR A 57 1.92 -8.54 9.32
CA THR A 57 1.32 -7.36 8.70
C THR A 57 0.82 -7.65 7.28
N LEU A 58 1.60 -8.34 6.45
CA LEU A 58 1.22 -8.68 5.07
C LEU A 58 -0.03 -9.57 5.05
N ARG A 59 -0.10 -10.57 5.94
CA ARG A 59 -1.28 -11.44 6.05
C ARG A 59 -2.52 -10.65 6.48
N SER A 60 -2.42 -9.88 7.56
CA SER A 60 -3.55 -9.06 8.04
C SER A 60 -4.04 -8.06 7.00
N PHE A 61 -3.13 -7.49 6.21
CA PHE A 61 -3.48 -6.60 5.10
C PHE A 61 -4.16 -7.34 3.94
N GLY A 62 -3.71 -8.56 3.62
CA GLY A 62 -4.36 -9.42 2.64
C GLY A 62 -5.80 -9.74 3.02
N ASP A 63 -6.01 -10.16 4.27
CA ASP A 63 -7.34 -10.48 4.82
C ASP A 63 -8.25 -9.24 4.74
N TRP A 64 -7.78 -8.07 5.22
CA TRP A 64 -8.52 -6.81 5.14
C TRP A 64 -8.83 -6.38 3.70
N ARG A 65 -7.90 -6.60 2.76
CA ARG A 65 -8.17 -6.30 1.35
C ARG A 65 -9.36 -7.12 0.85
N GLU A 66 -9.41 -8.41 1.17
CA GLU A 66 -10.47 -9.31 0.73
C GLU A 66 -11.81 -8.99 1.38
N THR A 67 -11.84 -8.79 2.70
CA THR A 67 -13.08 -8.62 3.47
C THR A 67 -13.65 -7.21 3.41
N ASP A 68 -12.80 -6.19 3.32
CA ASP A 68 -13.21 -4.80 3.49
C ASP A 68 -12.95 -3.95 2.25
N LEU A 69 -11.76 -3.99 1.66
CA LEU A 69 -11.44 -3.10 0.52
C LEU A 69 -12.12 -3.56 -0.78
N GLN A 70 -12.01 -4.84 -1.14
CA GLN A 70 -12.50 -5.38 -2.41
C GLN A 70 -14.01 -5.19 -2.60
N PRO A 71 -14.87 -5.40 -1.59
CA PRO A 71 -16.31 -5.14 -1.71
C PRO A 71 -16.65 -3.68 -1.99
N ARG A 72 -15.81 -2.73 -1.54
CA ARG A 72 -16.03 -1.28 -1.68
C ARG A 72 -15.40 -0.72 -2.96
N ARG A 73 -14.23 -1.25 -3.34
CA ARG A 73 -13.40 -0.77 -4.44
C ARG A 73 -12.64 -1.93 -5.08
N ARG A 74 -13.22 -2.48 -6.14
CA ARG A 74 -12.57 -3.53 -6.95
C ARG A 74 -11.20 -3.04 -7.45
N ASN A 75 -10.17 -3.81 -7.17
CA ASN A 75 -8.79 -3.54 -7.58
C ASN A 75 -8.03 -4.84 -7.89
N ASP A 76 -7.09 -4.78 -8.83
CA ASP A 76 -6.25 -5.94 -9.19
C ASP A 76 -5.10 -6.13 -8.18
N ASN A 77 -4.62 -5.05 -7.58
CA ASN A 77 -3.57 -5.06 -6.57
C ASN A 77 -3.77 -3.90 -5.57
N ALA A 78 -3.35 -4.11 -4.33
CA ALA A 78 -3.25 -3.06 -3.33
C ALA A 78 -1.89 -3.12 -2.63
N GLN A 79 -1.36 -1.95 -2.25
CA GLN A 79 -0.11 -1.83 -1.51
C GLN A 79 -0.34 -1.01 -0.24
N LEU A 80 0.18 -1.52 0.89
CA LEU A 80 0.18 -0.80 2.15
C LEU A 80 1.48 -0.01 2.30
N LEU A 81 1.37 1.31 2.44
CA LEU A 81 2.49 2.17 2.80
C LEU A 81 2.45 2.45 4.31
N THR A 82 3.46 1.94 5.02
CA THR A 82 3.59 2.15 6.47
C THR A 82 4.88 2.90 6.80
N SER A 83 4.91 3.47 8.00
CA SER A 83 6.09 4.11 8.58
C SER A 83 6.57 3.40 9.85
N ILE A 84 6.08 2.18 10.07
CA ILE A 84 6.62 1.29 11.10
C ILE A 84 7.92 0.69 10.56
N ASP A 85 8.92 0.62 11.43
CA ASP A 85 10.15 -0.09 11.16
C ASP A 85 9.91 -1.59 11.37
N PHE A 86 10.03 -2.36 10.29
CA PHE A 86 9.96 -3.82 10.38
C PHE A 86 11.25 -4.39 10.98
N ASN A 87 11.14 -5.58 11.57
CA ASN A 87 12.27 -6.26 12.19
C ASN A 87 13.40 -6.53 11.17
N GLY A 88 14.64 -6.24 11.58
CA GLY A 88 15.84 -6.47 10.79
C GLY A 88 16.05 -5.43 9.70
N ALA A 89 16.52 -5.86 8.53
CA ALA A 89 16.77 -4.99 7.37
C ALA A 89 15.59 -4.97 6.36
N THR A 90 14.43 -5.47 6.77
CA THR A 90 13.29 -5.66 5.87
C THR A 90 12.59 -4.32 5.63
N VAL A 91 12.47 -3.92 4.36
CA VAL A 91 11.80 -2.66 3.96
C VAL A 91 10.41 -2.89 3.35
N GLY A 92 10.04 -4.13 3.05
CA GLY A 92 8.74 -4.51 2.49
C GLY A 92 8.66 -5.99 2.15
N LEU A 93 7.45 -6.49 1.91
CA LEU A 93 7.16 -7.86 1.53
C LEU A 93 5.96 -7.91 0.58
N ALA A 94 5.94 -8.88 -0.34
CA ALA A 94 4.83 -9.15 -1.23
C ALA A 94 4.69 -10.65 -1.45
N TYR A 95 3.47 -11.12 -1.73
CA TYR A 95 3.27 -12.48 -2.23
C TYR A 95 3.75 -12.58 -3.69
N VAL A 96 4.37 -13.69 -4.04
CA VAL A 96 4.87 -13.94 -5.40
C VAL A 96 3.74 -14.53 -6.26
N GLY A 97 3.50 -13.95 -7.43
CA GLY A 97 2.57 -14.51 -8.42
C GLY A 97 1.08 -14.19 -8.18
N THR A 98 0.74 -13.31 -7.24
CA THR A 98 -0.66 -12.97 -6.89
C THR A 98 -1.19 -11.73 -7.63
N GLY A 99 -0.56 -11.34 -8.74
CA GLY A 99 -1.06 -10.27 -9.60
C GLY A 99 -2.25 -10.80 -10.41
N ALA A 100 -3.45 -10.62 -9.87
CA ALA A 100 -4.77 -11.11 -10.32
C ALA A 100 -5.25 -12.42 -9.64
N GLU A 101 -5.97 -12.22 -8.53
CA GLU A 101 -7.19 -12.98 -8.18
C GLU A 101 -8.35 -11.98 -7.99
#